data_AF-A0AAN8AL00-F1
#
_entry.id   AF-A0AAN8AL00-F1
#
_cell.length_a   1.000
_cell.length_b   1.000
_cell.length_c   1.000
_cell.angle_alpha   90.00
_cell.angle_beta   90.00
_cell.angle_gamma   90.00
#
_symmetry.space_group_name_H-M   'P 1'
#
loop_
_entity.id
_entity.type
_entity.pdbx_description
1 polymer ?
#
loop_
_entity_poly.entity_id
_entity_poly.type
_entity_poly.pdbx_seq_one_letter_code
_entity_poly.pdbx_strand_id
1 'polypeptide(L)'
;MKMMMFLLLSAAALMLSPAVAKAINRDSRENLQKIIDIARQYNGSATLHYFVEDLSALAVGCKDKFFCKAYAILNTTEHFRGTLEEVNLVRNLLQYILGTRANCTNVQKVNGDQETIPKLVTRLLHCATKVFRHGNGTSP
;
A
#
# COMPACT_ATOMS: atom_id res chain seq x y z
N MET A 1 6.35 -6.18 -68.49
CA MET A 1 7.00 -5.56 -67.31
C MET A 1 6.24 -6.02 -66.07
N LYS A 2 6.90 -6.66 -65.11
CA LYS A 2 6.27 -7.30 -63.95
C LYS A 2 6.53 -6.40 -62.72
N MET A 3 5.52 -5.67 -62.26
CA MET A 3 5.62 -4.82 -61.06
C MET A 3 5.60 -5.72 -59.82
N MET A 4 6.70 -5.76 -59.08
CA MET A 4 6.73 -6.33 -57.73
C MET A 4 6.39 -5.21 -56.74
N MET A 5 5.22 -5.31 -56.10
CA MET A 5 4.92 -4.52 -54.90
C MET A 5 5.61 -5.18 -53.71
N PHE A 6 6.53 -4.46 -53.08
CA PHE A 6 7.03 -4.79 -51.75
C PHE A 6 6.14 -4.10 -50.72
N LEU A 7 5.35 -4.89 -49.99
CA LEU A 7 4.55 -4.41 -48.87
C LEU A 7 5.44 -4.28 -47.62
N LEU A 8 5.65 -3.05 -47.16
CA LEU A 8 6.33 -2.76 -45.90
C LEU A 8 5.35 -2.93 -44.73
N LEU A 9 5.45 -4.03 -44.01
CA LEU A 9 4.79 -4.24 -42.71
C LEU A 9 5.52 -3.42 -41.64
N SER A 10 5.01 -2.22 -41.33
CA SER A 10 5.45 -1.47 -40.15
C SER A 10 4.89 -2.12 -38.88
N ALA A 11 5.75 -2.84 -38.15
CA ALA A 11 5.49 -3.20 -36.77
C ALA A 11 5.68 -1.95 -35.90
N ALA A 12 4.59 -1.27 -35.56
CA ALA A 12 4.60 -0.27 -34.51
C ALA A 12 4.85 -0.98 -33.18
N ALA A 13 6.10 -1.05 -32.75
CA ALA A 13 6.44 -1.46 -31.40
C ALA A 13 5.91 -0.38 -30.44
N LEU A 14 4.77 -0.64 -29.82
CA LEU A 14 4.30 0.09 -28.64
C LEU A 14 5.36 -0.09 -27.55
N MET A 15 6.30 0.85 -27.47
CA MET A 15 7.18 1.03 -26.32
C MET A 15 6.31 1.46 -25.13
N LEU A 16 5.60 0.51 -24.53
CA LEU A 16 5.15 0.64 -23.16
C LEU A 16 6.43 0.74 -22.33
N SER A 17 6.81 1.97 -21.96
CA SER A 17 7.85 2.20 -20.96
C SER A 17 7.52 1.27 -19.79
N PRO A 18 8.38 0.30 -19.45
CA PRO A 18 8.17 -0.46 -18.24
C PRO A 18 8.29 0.58 -17.13
N ALA A 19 7.15 0.95 -16.54
CA ALA A 19 7.15 1.73 -15.31
C ALA A 19 8.09 0.99 -14.37
N VAL A 20 9.21 1.64 -14.02
CA VAL A 20 10.24 1.02 -13.19
C VAL A 20 9.62 0.82 -11.81
N ALA A 21 9.01 -0.35 -11.60
CA ALA A 21 8.49 -0.74 -10.31
C ALA A 21 9.69 -0.76 -9.36
N LYS A 22 9.59 0.00 -8.26
CA LYS A 22 10.64 0.00 -7.24
C LYS A 22 10.75 -1.42 -6.67
N ALA A 23 11.90 -2.05 -6.86
CA ALA A 23 12.15 -3.38 -6.32
C ALA A 23 12.06 -3.33 -4.79
N ILE A 24 11.18 -4.15 -4.22
CA ILE A 24 11.03 -4.32 -2.77
C ILE A 24 12.09 -5.34 -2.34
N ASN A 25 12.97 -4.95 -1.41
CA ASN A 25 13.98 -5.89 -0.89
C ASN A 25 13.31 -7.03 -0.10
N ARG A 26 14.08 -8.10 0.14
CA ARG A 26 13.59 -9.30 0.82
C ARG A 26 12.94 -8.97 2.17
N ASP A 27 13.63 -8.19 3.01
CA ASP A 27 13.14 -7.86 4.36
C ASP A 27 11.83 -7.08 4.32
N SER A 28 11.71 -6.12 3.39
CA SER A 28 10.47 -5.36 3.18
C SER A 28 9.35 -6.27 2.71
N ARG A 29 9.65 -7.27 1.88
CA ARG A 29 8.67 -8.26 1.42
C ARG A 29 8.20 -9.18 2.55
N GLU A 30 9.10 -9.59 3.44
CA GLU A 30 8.76 -10.35 4.64
C GLU A 30 7.90 -9.54 5.63
N ASN A 31 8.24 -8.26 5.85
CA ASN A 31 7.40 -7.36 6.66
C ASN A 31 6.01 -7.16 6.03
N LEU A 32 5.94 -7.02 4.69
CA LEU A 32 4.67 -6.88 3.98
C LEU A 32 3.80 -8.13 4.10
N GLN A 33 4.39 -9.32 4.03
CA GLN A 33 3.69 -10.58 4.27
C GLN A 33 3.13 -10.64 5.69
N LYS A 34 3.91 -10.26 6.70
CA LYS A 34 3.45 -10.21 8.10
C LYS A 34 2.29 -9.22 8.30
N ILE A 35 2.34 -8.06 7.64
CA ILE A 35 1.23 -7.09 7.64
C ILE A 35 -0.04 -7.73 7.07
N ILE A 36 0.06 -8.44 5.94
CA ILE A 36 -1.07 -9.14 5.31
C ILE A 36 -1.66 -10.18 6.26
N ASP A 37 -0.82 -11.02 6.87
CA ASP A 37 -1.30 -12.12 7.70
C ASP A 37 -1.98 -11.63 8.98
N ILE A 38 -1.41 -10.61 9.64
CA ILE A 38 -2.02 -9.99 10.81
C ILE A 38 -3.32 -9.27 10.43
N ALA A 39 -3.30 -8.45 9.37
CA ALA A 39 -4.48 -7.69 8.95
C ALA A 39 -5.64 -8.59 8.49
N ARG A 40 -5.35 -9.79 7.95
CA ARG A 40 -6.36 -10.80 7.60
C ARG A 40 -7.02 -11.42 8.84
N GLN A 41 -6.25 -11.62 9.91
CA GLN A 41 -6.73 -12.20 11.16
C GLN A 41 -7.36 -11.16 12.10
N TYR A 42 -7.25 -9.88 11.76
CA TYR A 42 -7.77 -8.79 12.57
C TYR A 42 -9.31 -8.82 12.62
N ASN A 43 -9.87 -9.30 13.73
CA ASN A 43 -11.32 -9.28 13.96
C ASN A 43 -11.80 -8.11 14.85
N GLY A 44 -10.86 -7.31 15.38
CA GLY A 44 -11.16 -6.03 16.01
C GLY A 44 -12.00 -6.08 17.29
N SER A 45 -11.91 -7.14 18.10
CA SER A 45 -12.82 -7.38 19.23
C SER A 45 -12.84 -6.31 20.36
N ALA A 46 -11.98 -5.28 20.33
CA ALA A 46 -12.01 -4.13 21.26
C ALA A 46 -11.99 -2.75 20.56
N THR A 47 -11.65 -2.69 19.27
CA THR A 47 -11.38 -1.47 18.49
C THR A 47 -12.48 -1.09 17.50
N LEU A 48 -13.55 -1.90 17.45
CA LEU A 48 -14.66 -1.79 16.50
C LEU A 48 -15.37 -0.43 16.47
N HIS A 49 -15.24 0.40 17.51
CA HIS A 49 -15.99 1.65 17.66
C HIS A 49 -15.14 2.93 17.68
N TYR A 50 -13.82 2.85 17.52
CA TYR A 50 -12.97 4.04 17.47
C TYR A 50 -12.83 4.57 16.05
N PHE A 51 -13.07 5.87 15.93
CA PHE A 51 -13.01 6.61 14.69
C PHE A 51 -11.65 7.29 14.54
N VAL A 52 -11.07 7.14 13.35
CA VAL A 52 -9.83 7.77 12.92
C VAL A 52 -10.07 8.47 11.59
N GLU A 53 -9.11 9.29 11.15
CA GLU A 53 -9.15 9.95 9.85
C GLU A 53 -9.31 8.94 8.70
N ASP A 54 -10.27 9.18 7.78
CA ASP A 54 -10.51 8.27 6.64
C ASP A 54 -9.38 8.36 5.60
N LEU A 55 -8.76 7.22 5.30
CA LEU A 55 -7.67 7.14 4.32
C LEU A 55 -8.12 6.62 2.95
N SER A 56 -9.43 6.51 2.70
CA SER A 56 -10.01 6.03 1.44
C SER A 56 -9.38 6.66 0.19
N ALA A 57 -9.23 7.99 0.17
CA ALA A 57 -8.63 8.73 -0.94
C ALA A 57 -7.15 8.37 -1.18
N LEU A 58 -6.38 8.13 -0.11
CA LEU A 58 -4.98 7.71 -0.22
C LEU A 58 -4.84 6.24 -0.64
N ALA A 59 -5.82 5.41 -0.30
CA ALA A 59 -5.82 3.98 -0.58
C ALA A 59 -5.96 3.65 -2.08
N VAL A 60 -6.54 4.54 -2.90
CA VAL A 60 -6.73 4.31 -4.35
C VAL A 60 -5.43 3.89 -5.05
N GLY A 61 -4.33 4.57 -4.72
CA GLY A 61 -3.02 4.31 -5.32
C GLY A 61 -2.13 3.35 -4.54
N CYS A 62 -2.47 3.00 -3.30
CA CYS A 62 -1.61 2.24 -2.38
C CYS A 62 -0.14 2.70 -2.39
N LYS A 63 0.06 4.02 -2.41
CA LYS A 63 1.40 4.64 -2.48
C LYS A 63 1.97 4.85 -1.08
N ASP A 64 3.24 5.21 -1.00
CA ASP A 64 3.96 5.52 0.24
C ASP A 64 3.15 6.35 1.24
N LYS A 65 2.49 7.42 0.76
CA LYS A 65 1.66 8.30 1.61
C LYS A 65 0.58 7.56 2.40
N PHE A 66 -0.06 6.55 1.80
CA PHE A 66 -1.05 5.72 2.48
C PHE A 66 -0.41 4.96 3.65
N PHE A 67 0.70 4.25 3.39
CA PHE A 67 1.39 3.48 4.43
C PHE A 67 1.94 4.37 5.54
N CYS A 68 2.53 5.51 5.19
CA CYS A 68 3.00 6.51 6.15
C CYS A 68 1.88 7.02 7.05
N LYS A 69 0.72 7.36 6.48
CA LYS A 69 -0.42 7.87 7.23
C LYS A 69 -1.07 6.79 8.10
N ALA A 70 -1.25 5.59 7.55
CA ALA A 70 -1.76 4.44 8.31
C ALA A 70 -0.84 4.13 9.50
N TYR A 71 0.48 4.17 9.31
CA TYR A 71 1.43 4.02 10.42
C TYR A 71 1.27 5.12 11.46
N ALA A 72 1.22 6.38 11.04
CA ALA A 72 1.07 7.50 11.97
C ALA A 72 -0.19 7.34 12.83
N ILE A 73 -1.35 7.07 12.21
CA ILE A 73 -2.62 6.87 12.91
C ILE A 73 -2.54 5.69 13.87
N LEU A 74 -2.15 4.50 13.39
CA LEU A 74 -2.12 3.29 14.21
C LEU A 74 -1.08 3.36 15.33
N ASN A 75 0.01 4.11 15.14
CA ASN A 75 1.05 4.26 16.16
C ASN A 75 0.66 5.21 17.30
N THR A 76 -0.15 6.24 17.01
CA THR A 76 -0.57 7.26 18.00
C THR A 76 -1.95 7.05 18.58
N THR A 77 -2.76 6.16 18.00
CA THR A 77 -4.11 5.88 18.53
C THR A 77 -3.98 5.09 19.83
N GLU A 78 -4.38 5.68 20.96
CA GLU A 78 -4.26 5.07 22.30
C GLU A 78 -4.96 3.71 22.41
N HIS A 79 -6.01 3.51 21.63
CA HIS A 79 -6.81 2.29 21.61
C HIS A 79 -6.34 1.24 20.60
N PHE A 80 -5.22 1.50 19.92
CA PHE A 80 -4.55 0.54 19.06
C PHE A 80 -3.23 0.15 19.72
N ARG A 81 -2.83 -1.13 19.64
CA ARG A 81 -1.67 -1.75 20.30
C ARG A 81 -1.97 -2.34 21.69
N GLY A 82 -3.23 -2.69 21.94
CA GLY A 82 -3.63 -3.44 23.14
C GLY A 82 -3.22 -4.92 23.07
N THR A 83 -3.00 -5.45 21.86
CA THR A 83 -2.58 -6.84 21.64
C THR A 83 -1.20 -6.94 20.99
N LEU A 84 -0.57 -8.13 21.11
CA LEU A 84 0.71 -8.42 20.46
C LEU A 84 0.61 -8.33 18.93
N GLU A 85 -0.53 -8.72 18.37
CA GLU A 85 -0.83 -8.64 16.95
C GLU A 85 -0.84 -7.19 16.46
N GLU A 86 -1.52 -6.30 17.18
CA GLU A 86 -1.57 -4.87 16.85
C GLU A 86 -0.19 -4.21 16.97
N VAL A 87 0.56 -4.52 18.03
CA VAL A 87 1.96 -4.06 18.18
C VAL A 87 2.81 -4.55 17.00
N ASN A 88 2.68 -5.82 16.62
CA ASN A 88 3.41 -6.38 15.49
C ASN A 88 2.98 -5.76 14.16
N LEU A 89 1.71 -5.42 13.97
CA LEU A 89 1.25 -4.73 12.77
C LEU A 89 1.96 -3.38 12.62
N VAL A 90 1.95 -2.56 13.68
CA VAL A 90 2.62 -1.24 13.69
C VAL A 90 4.12 -1.39 13.45
N ARG A 91 4.77 -2.37 14.09
CA ARG A 91 6.21 -2.62 13.95
C ARG A 91 6.58 -3.01 12.52
N ASN A 92 5.88 -3.99 11.92
CA ASN A 92 6.18 -4.43 10.56
C ASN A 92 5.88 -3.31 9.54
N LEU A 93 4.87 -2.48 9.80
CA LEU A 93 4.56 -1.32 8.96
C LEU A 93 5.69 -0.27 8.98
N LEU A 94 6.26 0.02 10.15
CA LEU A 94 7.45 0.88 10.26
C LEU A 94 8.65 0.30 9.52
N GLN A 95 8.93 -0.99 9.71
CA GLN A 95 10.05 -1.66 9.04
C GLN A 95 9.89 -1.67 7.52
N TYR A 96 8.67 -1.86 7.03
CA TYR A 96 8.35 -1.76 5.60
C TYR A 96 8.59 -0.32 5.06
N ILE A 97 8.12 0.70 5.77
CA ILE A 97 8.31 2.12 5.41
C ILE A 97 9.81 2.47 5.32
N LEU A 98 10.60 2.06 6.32
CA LEU A 98 12.04 2.30 6.36
C LEU A 98 12.77 1.51 5.27
N GLY A 99 12.46 0.22 5.13
CA GLY A 99 13.09 -0.66 4.14
C GLY A 99 12.82 -0.27 2.70
N THR A 100 11.64 0.29 2.43
CA THR A 100 11.29 0.84 1.11
C THR A 100 11.74 2.28 0.91
N ARG A 101 12.30 2.96 1.92
CA ARG A 101 12.62 4.40 1.89
C ARG A 101 11.41 5.21 1.41
N ALA A 102 10.24 4.94 1.98
CA ALA A 102 9.00 5.58 1.58
C ALA A 102 9.07 7.08 1.88
N ASN A 103 8.56 7.91 0.96
CA ASN A 103 8.52 9.35 1.19
C ASN A 103 7.32 9.72 2.07
N CYS A 104 7.57 9.83 3.38
CA CYS A 104 6.58 10.25 4.37
C CYS A 104 6.54 11.77 4.62
N THR A 105 7.15 12.60 3.75
CA THR A 105 7.03 14.06 3.86
C THR A 105 5.64 14.53 3.43
N ASN A 106 5.11 15.56 4.09
CA ASN A 106 3.83 16.21 3.76
C ASN A 106 2.63 15.25 3.72
N VAL A 107 2.50 14.39 4.74
CA VAL A 107 1.27 13.62 4.93
C VAL A 107 0.19 14.58 5.45
N GLN A 108 -0.51 15.24 4.53
CA GLN A 108 -1.56 16.20 4.84
C GLN A 108 -2.66 15.55 5.69
N LYS A 109 -3.43 16.39 6.40
CA LYS A 109 -4.74 15.98 6.89
C LYS A 109 -5.60 15.68 5.67
N VAL A 110 -6.07 14.45 5.56
CA VAL A 110 -7.22 14.08 4.75
C VAL A 110 -8.44 14.80 5.36
N ASN A 111 -9.41 15.13 4.51
CA ASN A 111 -10.61 15.88 4.91
C ASN A 111 -11.30 15.25 6.14
N GLY A 112 -12.13 16.03 6.84
CA GLY A 112 -12.70 15.70 8.16
C GLY A 112 -13.61 14.46 8.26
N ASP A 113 -13.62 13.60 7.23
CA ASP A 113 -14.30 12.32 7.25
C ASP A 113 -13.55 11.33 8.15
N GLN A 114 -14.32 10.46 8.79
CA GLN A 114 -13.81 9.47 9.73
C GLN A 114 -14.14 8.06 9.28
N GLU A 115 -13.24 7.13 9.55
CA GLU A 115 -13.46 5.70 9.41
C GLU A 115 -13.12 4.95 10.70
N THR A 116 -13.60 3.71 10.82
CA THR A 116 -13.26 2.89 11.97
C THR A 116 -11.89 2.24 11.79
N ILE A 117 -11.20 1.94 12.89
CA ILE A 117 -9.93 1.20 12.84
C ILE A 117 -10.03 -0.10 12.02
N PRO A 118 -11.06 -0.96 12.17
CA PRO A 118 -11.21 -2.13 11.30
C PRO A 118 -11.29 -1.80 9.81
N LYS A 119 -11.94 -0.68 9.43
CA LYS A 119 -11.96 -0.24 8.02
C LYS A 119 -10.56 0.17 7.55
N LEU A 120 -9.82 0.92 8.35
CA LEU A 120 -8.43 1.26 8.05
C LEU A 120 -7.56 0.01 7.89
N VAL A 121 -7.67 -0.97 8.80
CA VAL A 121 -6.92 -2.25 8.72
C VAL A 121 -7.33 -3.04 7.47
N THR A 122 -8.60 -3.01 7.09
CA THR A 122 -9.09 -3.63 5.84
C THR A 122 -8.46 -2.98 4.60
N ARG A 123 -8.34 -1.65 4.57
CA ARG A 123 -7.63 -0.95 3.49
C ARG A 123 -6.14 -1.26 3.49
N LEU A 124 -5.54 -1.36 4.67
CA LEU A 124 -4.13 -1.75 4.81
C LEU A 124 -3.90 -3.15 4.24
N LEU A 125 -4.78 -4.11 4.52
CA LEU A 125 -4.74 -5.45 3.93
C LEU A 125 -4.83 -5.40 2.40
N HIS A 126 -5.78 -4.62 1.85
CA HIS A 126 -5.92 -4.44 0.42
C HIS A 126 -4.62 -3.90 -0.21
N CYS A 127 -4.09 -2.81 0.32
CA CYS A 127 -2.91 -2.17 -0.23
C CYS A 127 -1.65 -3.00 -0.06
N ALA A 128 -1.45 -3.64 1.10
CA ALA A 128 -0.32 -4.54 1.31
C ALA A 128 -0.36 -5.71 0.32
N THR A 129 -1.54 -6.30 0.10
CA THR A 129 -1.72 -7.39 -0.87
C THR A 129 -1.43 -6.93 -2.30
N LYS A 130 -1.92 -5.75 -2.70
CA LYS A 130 -1.67 -5.18 -4.03
C LYS A 130 -0.17 -4.99 -4.26
N VAL A 131 0.52 -4.38 -3.31
CA VAL A 131 1.97 -4.12 -3.40
C VAL A 131 2.78 -5.43 -3.36
N PHE A 132 2.36 -6.42 -2.56
CA PHE A 132 3.06 -7.70 -2.49
C PHE A 132 3.04 -8.46 -3.84
N ARG A 133 1.92 -8.37 -4.56
CA ARG A 133 1.69 -9.03 -5.86
C ARG A 133 2.33 -8.29 -7.03
N HIS A 134 2.28 -6.95 -7.02
CA HIS A 134 2.60 -6.13 -8.20
C HIS A 134 3.79 -5.16 -8.00
N GLY A 135 4.38 -5.11 -6.80
CA GLY A 135 5.38 -4.10 -6.42
C GLY A 135 4.77 -2.73 -6.14
N ASN A 136 5.60 -1.74 -5.80
CA ASN A 136 5.19 -0.34 -5.68
C ASN A 136 5.03 0.27 -7.09
N GLY A 137 4.06 -0.23 -7.84
CA GLY A 137 3.70 0.26 -9.17
C GLY A 137 2.59 1.30 -9.06
N THR A 138 2.90 2.54 -9.41
CA THR A 138 1.90 3.56 -9.74
C THR A 138 1.20 3.14 -11.04
N SER A 139 0.17 2.30 -10.98
CA SER A 139 -0.77 2.20 -12.09
C SER A 139 -1.65 3.46 -12.12
N PRO A 140 -1.86 4.06 -13.31
CA PRO A 140 -2.83 5.13 -13.52
C PRO A 140 -4.23 4.77 -13.01
#